data_AF-A0AAP2Z638-F1
#
_entry.id   AF-A0AAP2Z638-F1
#
_cell.length_a   1.000
_cell.length_b   1.000
_cell.length_c   1.000
_cell.angle_alpha   90.00
_cell.angle_beta   90.00
_cell.angle_gamma   90.00
#
_symmetry.space_group_name_H-M   'P 1'
#
loop_
_entity.id
_entity.type
_entity.pdbx_description
1 polymer ?
#
loop_
_entity_poly.entity_id
_entity_poly.type
_entity_poly.pdbx_seq_one_letter_code
_entity_poly.pdbx_strand_id
1 'polypeptide(L)' 'MSLLPGPGTWLIFGIVLVPVYVMVLAWFFGAPRDVSTALRGLAYLIAFVLLLWIPMYILSVIIGVIFF' A
#
# COMPACT_ATOMS: atom_id res chain seq x y z
N MET A 1 -16.63 4.52 -19.57
CA MET A 1 -15.77 4.02 -18.48
C MET A 1 -15.30 5.23 -17.70
N SER A 2 -15.87 5.49 -16.51
CA SER A 2 -15.41 6.61 -15.68
C SER A 2 -13.99 6.28 -15.21
N LEU A 3 -13.02 7.15 -15.54
CA LEU A 3 -11.63 7.04 -15.07
C LEU A 3 -11.51 7.23 -13.54
N LEU A 4 -12.61 7.61 -12.89
CA LEU A 4 -12.70 7.84 -11.46
C LEU A 4 -13.03 6.52 -10.74
N PRO A 5 -12.22 6.14 -9.74
CA PRO A 5 -12.55 5.03 -8.86
C PRO A 5 -13.93 5.22 -8.25
N GLY A 6 -14.67 4.13 -8.04
CA GLY A 6 -15.99 4.20 -7.42
C GLY A 6 -15.94 4.86 -6.03
N PRO A 7 -17.08 5.33 -5.49
CA PRO A 7 -17.13 6.06 -4.22
C PRO A 7 -16.43 5.33 -3.07
N GLY A 8 -16.56 3.99 -3.01
CA GLY A 8 -15.89 3.17 -2.00
C GLY A 8 -14.37 3.14 -2.13
N THR A 9 -13.84 3.10 -3.36
CA THR A 9 -12.39 3.16 -3.60
C THR A 9 -11.84 4.53 -3.19
N TRP A 10 -12.57 5.61 -3.51
CA TRP A 10 -12.17 6.95 -3.08
C TRP A 10 -12.20 7.11 -1.55
N LEU A 11 -13.20 6.53 -0.88
CA LEU A 11 -13.27 6.54 0.58
C LEU A 11 -12.06 5.84 1.22
N ILE A 12 -11.73 4.62 0.76
CA ILE A 12 -10.66 3.81 1.34
C ILE A 12 -9.29 4.43 1.06
N PHE A 13 -8.98 4.73 -0.19
CA PHE A 13 -7.66 5.22 -0.57
C PHE A 13 -7.49 6.73 -0.36
N GLY A 14 -8.55 7.51 -0.42
CA GLY A 14 -8.50 8.97 -0.30
C GLY A 14 -8.72 9.50 1.12
N ILE A 15 -9.46 8.80 1.98
CA ILE A 15 -9.79 9.28 3.34
C ILE A 15 -9.20 8.35 4.41
N VAL A 16 -9.51 7.06 4.33
CA VAL A 16 -9.09 6.10 5.36
C VAL A 16 -7.57 5.94 5.41
N LEU A 17 -6.89 5.97 4.25
CA LEU A 17 -5.44 5.85 4.17
C LEU A 17 -4.67 7.16 4.45
N VAL A 18 -5.36 8.30 4.61
CA VAL A 18 -4.72 9.61 4.86
C VAL A 18 -3.74 9.59 6.03
N PRO A 19 -4.06 9.03 7.20
CA PRO A 19 -3.13 9.01 8.33
C PRO A 19 -1.83 8.28 8.02
N VAL A 20 -1.90 7.23 7.18
CA VAL A 20 -0.72 6.47 6.76
C VAL A 20 0.16 7.31 5.83
N TYR A 21 -0.44 8.04 4.89
CA TYR A 21 0.32 8.96 4.04
C TYR A 21 0.99 10.07 4.85
N VAL A 22 0.26 10.67 5.80
CA VAL A 22 0.81 11.69 6.69
C VAL A 22 1.95 11.13 7.52
N MET A 23 1.81 9.93 8.08
CA MET A 23 2.87 9.25 8.83
C MET A 23 4.13 9.02 7.97
N VAL A 24 3.98 8.49 6.76
CA VAL A 24 5.12 8.24 5.86
C VAL A 24 5.78 9.55 5.47
N LEU A 25 5.02 10.60 5.15
CA LEU A 25 5.56 11.93 4.87
C LEU A 25 6.30 12.50 6.09
N ALA A 26 5.76 12.33 7.29
CA ALA A 26 6.39 12.81 8.52
C ALA A 26 7.77 12.17 8.78
N TRP A 27 8.04 10.95 8.30
CA TRP A 27 9.37 10.35 8.40
C TRP A 27 10.44 11.08 7.58
N PHE A 28 10.04 11.73 6.48
CA PHE A 28 10.96 12.48 5.60
C PHE A 28 11.05 13.96 5.97
N PHE A 29 9.96 14.55 6.49
CA PHE A 29 9.87 15.99 6.76
C PHE A 29 9.97 16.36 8.26
N GLY A 30 9.79 15.40 9.17
CA GLY A 30 9.86 15.62 10.62
C GLY A 30 11.28 15.77 11.16
N ALA A 31 11.43 16.49 12.27
CA ALA A 31 12.70 16.63 12.98
C ALA A 31 12.73 15.76 14.25
N PRO A 32 13.85 15.07 14.56
CA PRO A 32 15.09 14.98 13.78
C PRO A 32 14.92 14.09 12.53
N ARG A 33 15.49 14.53 11.39
CA ARG A 33 15.40 13.81 10.12
C ARG A 33 16.59 12.87 9.91
N ASP A 34 16.32 11.60 9.67
CA ASP A 34 17.29 10.64 9.15
C ASP A 34 16.67 9.87 7.99
N VAL A 35 17.05 10.26 6.77
CA VAL A 35 16.51 9.70 5.52
C VAL A 35 16.85 8.23 5.38
N SER A 36 17.99 7.77 5.91
CA SER A 36 18.38 6.35 5.87
C SER A 36 17.39 5.49 6.67
N THR A 37 17.05 5.95 7.88
CA THR A 37 16.06 5.29 8.74
C THR A 37 14.65 5.33 8.12
N ALA A 38 14.25 6.48 7.56
CA ALA A 38 12.96 6.62 6.88
C ALA A 38 12.82 5.68 5.67
N LEU A 39 13.87 5.55 4.84
CA LEU A 39 13.89 4.64 3.69
C LEU A 39 13.81 3.17 4.12
N ARG A 40 14.48 2.79 5.22
CA ARG A 40 14.35 1.42 5.77
C ARG A 40 12.91 1.14 6.21
N GLY A 41 12.30 2.07 6.95
CA GLY A 41 10.89 1.99 7.34
C GLY A 41 9.97 1.82 6.13
N LEU A 42 10.17 2.63 5.09
CA LEU A 42 9.40 2.55 3.86
C LEU A 42 9.60 1.22 3.14
N ALA A 43 10.83 0.72 3.06
CA ALA A 43 11.14 -0.58 2.48
C ALA A 43 10.40 -1.72 3.20
N TYR A 44 10.35 -1.68 4.55
CA TYR A 44 9.57 -2.65 5.33
C TYR A 44 8.07 -2.55 5.04
N LEU A 45 7.51 -1.34 4.95
CA LEU A 45 6.08 -1.15 4.62
C LEU A 45 5.74 -1.71 3.23
N ILE A 46 6.56 -1.41 2.23
CA ILE A 46 6.37 -1.92 0.87
C ILE A 46 6.47 -3.44 0.86
N ALA A 47 7.52 -4.01 1.48
CA ALA A 47 7.69 -5.45 1.56
C ALA A 47 6.49 -6.12 2.26
N PHE A 48 5.99 -5.54 3.34
CA PHE A 48 4.81 -6.04 4.06
C PHE A 48 3.56 -6.06 3.16
N VAL A 49 3.26 -4.96 2.48
CA VAL A 49 2.10 -4.90 1.58
C VAL A 49 2.22 -5.92 0.44
N LEU A 50 3.41 -6.04 -0.15
CA LEU A 50 3.68 -7.02 -1.21
C LEU A 50 3.54 -8.47 -0.70
N LEU A 51 4.01 -8.76 0.51
CA LEU A 51 3.87 -10.08 1.13
C LEU A 51 2.42 -10.44 1.46
N LEU A 52 1.56 -9.47 1.75
CA LEU A 52 0.14 -9.72 1.93
C LEU A 52 -0.56 -9.96 0.59
N TRP A 53 -0.22 -9.17 -0.43
CA TRP A 53 -0.98 -9.12 -1.67
C TRP A 53 -0.53 -10.15 -2.70
N ILE A 54 0.78 -10.35 -2.90
CA ILE A 54 1.32 -11.23 -3.94
C ILE A 54 0.87 -12.69 -3.74
N PRO A 55 0.95 -13.30 -2.53
CA PRO A 55 0.51 -14.68 -2.35
C PRO A 55 -0.98 -14.87 -2.62
N MET A 56 -1.81 -13.90 -2.21
CA MET A 56 -3.24 -13.92 -2.50
C MET A 56 -3.51 -13.86 -4.00
N TYR A 57 -2.82 -12.98 -4.73
CA TYR A 57 -2.91 -12.89 -6.17
C TYR A 57 -2.48 -14.20 -6.86
N ILE A 58 -1.32 -14.76 -6.48
CA ILE A 58 -0.83 -16.03 -7.01
C ILE A 58 -1.84 -17.15 -6.76
N LEU A 59 -2.40 -17.24 -5.55
CA LEU A 59 -3.41 -18.25 -5.21
C LEU A 59 -4.66 -18.11 -6.09
N SER A 60 -5.15 -16.89 -6.31
CA SER A 60 -6.29 -16.63 -7.20
C SER A 60 -6.00 -17.07 -8.64
N VAL A 61 -4.79 -16.81 -9.15
CA VAL A 61 -4.37 -17.27 -10.49
C VAL A 61 -4.32 -18.79 -10.56
N ILE A 62 -3.74 -19.46 -9.56
CA ILE A 62 -3.67 -20.93 -9.50
C ILE A 62 -5.08 -21.53 -9.52
N ILE A 63 -5.99 -21.01 -8.70
CA ILE A 63 -7.39 -21.45 -8.68
C ILE A 63 -8.03 -21.23 -10.05
N GLY A 64 -7.81 -20.06 -10.66
CA GLY A 64 -8.28 -19.75 -12.01
C GLY A 64 -7.82 -20.79 -13.04
N VAL A 65 -6.54 -21.18 -13.02
CA VAL A 65 -5.95 -22.13 -13.97
C VAL A 65 -6.39 -23.58 -13.72
N ILE A 66 -6.63 -23.97 -12.47
CA ILE A 66 -7.00 -25.36 -12.13
C ILE A 66 -8.50 -25.63 -12.37
N PHE A 67 -9.37 -24.65 -12.14
CA PHE A 67 -10.82 -24.86 -12.08
C PHE A 67 -11.60 -24.25 -13.26
N PHE A 68 -10.97 -23.47 -14.13
CA PHE A 68 -11.59 -22.86 -15.32
C PHE A 68 -10.72 -23.06 -16.56
#